data_AF-A0A0S2KAZ6-F1
#
_entry.id   AF-A0A0S2KAZ6-F1
#
_cell.length_a   1.000
_cell.length_b   1.000
_cell.length_c   1.000
_cell.angle_alpha   90.00
_cell.angle_beta   90.00
_cell.angle_gamma   90.00
#
_symmetry.space_group_name_H-M   'P 1'
#
loop_
_entity.id
_entity.type
_entity.pdbx_description
1 polymer ?
#
loop_
_entity_poly.entity_id
_entity_poly.type
_entity_poly.pdbx_seq_one_letter_code
_entity_poly.pdbx_strand_id
1 'polypeptide(L)'
;MKKLDLSATGREDFLREQLLLNLTGTISEGELLKRLRKGLLGMSQSDFCKLAGISRRSLSDIENNRGPSTTATLNAAFGIFGLRLSLLPMNAELTKLVCADFQTLDGLPFHIKRFRQE
;
A
#
# COMPACT_ATOMS: atom_id res chain seq x y z
N MET A 1 10.53 12.25 -6.97
CA MET A 1 10.21 11.06 -7.79
C MET A 1 9.21 11.46 -8.85
N LYS A 2 9.58 11.21 -10.10
CA LYS A 2 8.70 11.26 -11.28
C LYS A 2 7.90 9.95 -11.35
N LYS A 3 6.73 9.96 -11.99
CA LYS A 3 5.96 8.74 -12.31
C LYS A 3 6.85 7.76 -13.07
N LEU A 4 6.80 6.49 -12.70
CA LEU A 4 7.49 5.43 -13.41
C LEU A 4 6.66 5.02 -14.63
N ASP A 5 7.31 4.86 -15.78
CA ASP A 5 6.67 4.34 -16.97
C ASP A 5 6.77 2.81 -16.97
N LEU A 6 5.79 2.18 -16.31
CA LEU A 6 5.78 0.74 -16.05
C LEU A 6 4.64 0.06 -16.81
N SER A 7 4.94 -1.11 -17.39
CA SER A 7 3.95 -2.08 -17.86
C SER A 7 3.07 -2.57 -16.70
N ALA A 8 1.98 -3.29 -17.00
CA ALA A 8 1.14 -3.88 -15.96
C ALA A 8 1.96 -4.75 -14.98
N THR A 9 2.76 -5.68 -15.51
CA THR A 9 3.68 -6.52 -14.73
C THR A 9 4.70 -5.68 -13.95
N GLY A 10 5.26 -4.63 -14.56
CA GLY A 10 6.22 -3.75 -13.88
C GLY A 10 5.60 -3.00 -12.69
N ARG A 11 4.30 -2.65 -12.75
CA ARG A 11 3.59 -2.04 -11.62
C ARG A 11 3.36 -3.02 -10.49
N GLU A 12 3.02 -4.26 -10.81
CA GLU A 12 2.86 -5.34 -9.83
C GLU A 12 4.18 -5.65 -9.13
N ASP A 13 5.27 -5.74 -9.89
CA ASP A 13 6.62 -5.94 -9.33
C ASP A 13 7.04 -4.79 -8.42
N PHE A 14 6.83 -3.55 -8.86
CA PHE A 14 7.10 -2.38 -8.02
C PHE A 14 6.30 -2.42 -6.73
N LEU A 15 4.98 -2.70 -6.80
CA LEU A 15 4.13 -2.80 -5.63
C LEU A 15 4.64 -3.88 -4.66
N ARG A 16 4.94 -5.07 -5.18
CA ARG A 16 5.48 -6.20 -4.42
C ARG A 16 6.79 -5.83 -3.72
N GLU A 17 7.71 -5.18 -4.43
CA GLU A 17 8.98 -4.73 -3.87
C GLU A 17 8.76 -3.73 -2.72
N GLN A 18 7.92 -2.71 -2.92
CA GLN A 18 7.68 -1.72 -1.87
C GLN A 18 6.98 -2.32 -0.65
N LEU A 19 6.06 -3.27 -0.85
CA LEU A 19 5.42 -4.01 0.24
C LEU A 19 6.43 -4.84 1.03
N LEU A 20 7.35 -5.55 0.36
CA LEU A 20 8.40 -6.30 1.03
C LEU A 20 9.27 -5.37 1.90
N LEU A 21 9.69 -4.21 1.38
CA LEU A 21 10.45 -3.22 2.16
C LEU A 21 9.69 -2.73 3.40
N ASN A 22 8.37 -2.57 3.31
CA ASN A 22 7.56 -2.17 4.46
C ASN A 22 7.41 -3.30 5.47
N LEU A 23 7.16 -4.52 5.01
CA LEU A 23 7.03 -5.71 5.86
C LEU A 23 8.31 -6.03 6.63
N THR A 24 9.49 -5.78 6.05
CA THR A 24 10.77 -5.95 6.73
C THR A 24 11.15 -4.77 7.63
N GLY A 25 10.28 -3.76 7.75
CA GLY A 25 10.54 -2.56 8.54
C GLY A 25 11.59 -1.62 7.93
N THR A 26 12.00 -1.86 6.68
CA THR A 26 13.00 -1.02 5.98
C THR A 26 12.43 0.36 5.63
N ILE A 27 11.13 0.44 5.33
CA ILE A 27 10.42 1.70 5.14
C ILE A 27 9.16 1.75 6.01
N SER A 28 8.81 2.96 6.47
CA SER A 28 7.56 3.18 7.17
C SER A 28 6.35 3.10 6.23
N GLU A 29 5.15 2.99 6.80
CA GLU A 29 3.90 3.11 6.04
C GLU A 29 3.81 4.46 5.30
N GLY A 30 4.28 5.54 5.93
CA GLY A 30 4.33 6.86 5.33
C GLY A 30 5.21 6.92 4.08
N GLU A 31 6.40 6.33 4.14
CA GLU A 31 7.32 6.27 3.00
C GLU A 31 6.77 5.34 1.91
N LEU A 32 6.18 4.20 2.28
CA LEU A 32 5.47 3.33 1.34
C LEU A 32 4.39 4.11 0.57
N LEU A 33 3.49 4.81 1.27
CA LEU A 33 2.40 5.56 0.64
C LEU A 33 2.93 6.64 -0.33
N LYS A 34 3.99 7.33 0.08
CA LYS A 34 4.65 8.36 -0.73
C LYS A 34 5.27 7.79 -2.00
N ARG A 35 5.91 6.63 -1.91
CA ARG A 35 6.50 5.92 -3.06
C ARG A 35 5.43 5.41 -4.01
N LEU A 36 4.34 4.84 -3.50
CA LEU A 36 3.24 4.40 -4.35
C LEU A 36 2.56 5.59 -5.06
N ARG A 37 2.25 6.67 -4.32
CA ARG A 37 1.63 7.88 -4.90
C ARG A 37 2.49 8.51 -6.00
N LYS A 38 3.80 8.65 -5.77
CA LYS A 38 4.69 9.28 -6.75
C LYS A 38 5.12 8.32 -7.87
N GLY A 39 5.44 7.08 -7.53
CA GLY A 39 5.95 6.07 -8.45
C GLY A 39 4.87 5.52 -9.39
N LEU A 40 3.75 5.05 -8.83
CA LEU A 40 2.68 4.44 -9.63
C LEU A 40 1.73 5.47 -10.24
N LEU A 41 1.28 6.45 -9.44
CA LEU A 41 0.26 7.41 -9.89
C LEU A 41 0.85 8.70 -10.47
N GLY A 42 2.06 9.10 -10.05
CA GLY A 42 2.64 10.37 -10.45
C GLY A 42 1.93 11.60 -9.87
N MET A 43 1.15 11.42 -8.81
CA MET A 43 0.24 12.46 -8.32
C MET A 43 0.90 13.39 -7.29
N SER A 44 0.48 14.66 -7.31
CA SER A 44 0.73 15.58 -6.20
C SER A 44 -0.02 15.12 -4.94
N GLN A 45 0.33 15.67 -3.77
CA GLN A 45 -0.44 15.40 -2.55
C GLN A 45 -1.89 15.89 -2.70
N SER A 46 -2.09 17.05 -3.34
CA SER A 46 -3.43 17.62 -3.54
C SER A 46 -4.32 16.71 -4.39
N ASP A 47 -3.80 16.16 -5.48
CA ASP A 47 -4.60 15.30 -6.38
C ASP A 47 -4.89 13.96 -5.74
N PHE A 48 -3.91 13.39 -5.04
CA PHE A 48 -4.12 12.14 -4.31
C PHE A 48 -5.15 12.29 -3.19
N CYS A 49 -5.16 13.41 -2.46
CA CYS A 49 -6.15 13.67 -1.41
C CYS A 49 -7.59 13.67 -1.95
N LYS A 50 -7.80 14.27 -3.13
CA LYS A 50 -9.12 14.26 -3.79
C LYS A 50 -9.55 12.83 -4.15
N LEU A 51 -8.61 12.03 -4.65
CA LEU A 51 -8.87 10.63 -5.02
C LEU A 51 -9.13 9.74 -3.79
N ALA A 52 -8.32 9.88 -2.75
CA ALA A 52 -8.40 9.08 -1.53
C ALA A 52 -9.50 9.54 -0.55
N GLY A 53 -10.08 10.73 -0.74
CA GLY A 53 -11.09 11.28 0.16
C GLY A 53 -10.56 11.63 1.55
N ILE A 54 -9.28 12.02 1.66
CA ILE A 54 -8.63 12.40 2.92
C ILE A 54 -8.12 13.84 2.89
N SER A 55 -7.92 14.44 4.06
CA SER A 55 -7.38 15.80 4.12
C SER A 55 -5.90 15.83 3.73
N ARG A 56 -5.45 16.97 3.16
CA ARG A 56 -4.02 17.19 2.84
C ARG A 56 -3.14 17.12 4.09
N ARG A 57 -3.64 17.59 5.23
CA ARG A 57 -2.94 17.49 6.50
C ARG A 57 -2.74 16.02 6.87
N SER A 58 -3.79 15.20 6.81
CA SER A 58 -3.73 13.77 7.10
C SER A 58 -2.73 13.05 6.20
N LEU A 59 -2.75 13.30 4.88
CA LEU A 59 -1.77 12.72 3.97
C LEU A 59 -0.34 13.15 4.31
N SER A 60 -0.13 14.43 4.62
CA SER A 60 1.18 14.95 5.01
C SER A 60 1.66 14.33 6.32
N ASP A 61 0.77 14.18 7.29
CA ASP A 61 1.08 13.57 8.58
C ASP A 61 1.48 12.09 8.39
N ILE A 62 0.73 11.33 7.58
CA ILE A 62 1.10 9.95 7.20
C ILE A 62 2.47 9.92 6.51
N GLU A 63 2.67 10.66 5.42
CA GLU A 63 3.89 10.59 4.60
C GLU A 63 5.16 11.10 5.32
N ASN A 64 5.00 11.82 6.43
CA ASN A 64 6.11 12.31 7.25
C ASN A 64 6.18 11.61 8.63
N ASN A 65 5.41 10.53 8.84
CA ASN A 65 5.34 9.79 10.11
C ASN A 65 5.02 10.68 11.33
N ARG A 66 4.09 11.63 11.18
CA ARG A 66 3.68 12.56 12.23
C ARG A 66 2.31 12.22 12.77
N GLY A 67 2.22 12.05 14.08
CA GLY A 67 0.96 11.82 14.79
C GLY A 67 0.31 10.47 14.45
N PRO A 68 -0.65 10.03 15.28
CA PRO A 68 -1.40 8.81 14.99
C PRO A 68 -2.35 9.06 13.82
N SER A 69 -2.32 8.16 12.84
CA SER A 69 -3.33 8.11 11.78
C SER A 69 -4.35 7.03 12.12
N THR A 70 -5.63 7.32 11.92
CA THR A 70 -6.67 6.31 12.16
C THR A 70 -6.60 5.21 11.11
N THR A 71 -6.95 3.99 11.50
CA THR A 71 -7.05 2.85 10.57
C THR A 71 -7.99 3.15 9.40
N ALA A 72 -9.06 3.92 9.61
CA ALA A 72 -9.95 4.38 8.55
C ALA A 72 -9.23 5.28 7.52
N THR A 73 -8.40 6.22 7.98
CA THR A 73 -7.64 7.12 7.10
C THR A 73 -6.59 6.35 6.31
N LEU A 74 -5.88 5.42 6.96
CA LEU A 74 -4.89 4.55 6.32
C LEU A 74 -5.55 3.64 5.28
N ASN A 75 -6.69 3.02 5.61
CA ASN A 75 -7.45 2.20 4.66
C ASN A 75 -7.98 3.02 3.47
N ALA A 76 -8.40 4.27 3.67
CA ALA A 76 -8.81 5.14 2.57
C ALA A 76 -7.62 5.46 1.63
N ALA A 77 -6.46 5.77 2.19
CA ALA A 77 -5.25 6.06 1.41
C ALA A 77 -4.71 4.84 0.66
N PHE A 78 -4.53 3.71 1.36
CA PHE A 78 -3.99 2.48 0.79
C PHE A 78 -5.00 1.75 -0.11
N GLY A 79 -6.30 1.94 0.12
CA GLY A 79 -7.37 1.35 -0.70
C GLY A 79 -7.33 1.79 -2.17
N ILE A 80 -6.69 2.93 -2.48
CA ILE A 80 -6.44 3.36 -3.86
C ILE A 80 -5.57 2.35 -4.63
N PHE A 81 -4.71 1.62 -3.93
CA PHE A 81 -3.82 0.60 -4.50
C PHE A 81 -4.36 -0.82 -4.36
N GLY A 82 -5.63 -0.99 -3.93
CA GLY A 82 -6.18 -2.30 -3.61
C GLY A 82 -5.62 -2.90 -2.32
N LEU A 83 -4.99 -2.08 -1.48
CA LEU A 83 -4.41 -2.48 -0.20
C LEU A 83 -5.34 -2.13 0.97
N ARG A 84 -5.18 -2.86 2.08
CA ARG A 84 -5.83 -2.56 3.35
C ARG A 84 -4.86 -2.87 4.48
N LEU A 85 -5.04 -2.22 5.62
CA LEU A 85 -4.33 -2.61 6.84
C LEU A 85 -4.78 -4.00 7.29
N SER A 86 -3.83 -4.77 7.81
CA SER A 86 -4.04 -6.08 8.39
C SER A 86 -3.12 -6.28 9.59
N LEU A 87 -3.43 -7.28 10.40
CA LEU A 87 -2.55 -7.71 11.49
C LEU A 87 -1.57 -8.74 10.92
N LEU A 88 -0.30 -8.55 11.25
CA LEU A 88 0.77 -9.50 10.93
C LEU A 88 1.50 -9.87 12.22
N PRO A 89 2.06 -11.09 12.30
CA PRO A 89 2.96 -11.44 13.38
C PRO A 89 4.15 -10.47 13.45
N MET A 90 4.51 -10.06 14.67
CA MET A 90 5.77 -9.30 14.89
C MET A 90 7.01 -10.20 14.73
N ASN A 91 6.83 -11.52 14.81
CA ASN A 91 7.89 -12.49 14.56
C ASN A 91 8.01 -12.74 13.06
N ALA A 92 9.17 -12.40 12.48
CA ALA A 92 9.41 -12.51 11.05
C ALA A 92 9.29 -13.96 10.51
N GLU A 93 9.73 -14.95 11.28
CA GLU A 93 9.61 -16.38 10.90
C GLU A 93 8.15 -16.82 10.89
N LEU A 94 7.35 -16.39 11.86
CA LEU A 94 5.91 -16.67 11.87
C LEU A 94 5.19 -15.99 10.69
N THR A 95 5.59 -14.77 10.32
CA THR A 95 5.05 -14.09 9.13
C THR A 95 5.38 -14.86 7.86
N LYS A 96 6.61 -15.39 7.71
CA LYS A 96 6.98 -16.24 6.55
C LYS A 96 6.13 -17.49 6.47
N LEU A 97 5.92 -18.19 7.60
CA LEU A 97 5.09 -19.39 7.66
C LEU A 97 3.65 -19.10 7.25
N VAL A 98 3.04 -18.06 7.84
CA VAL A 98 1.68 -17.64 7.48
C VAL A 98 1.55 -17.31 6.00
N CYS A 99 2.53 -16.58 5.42
CA CYS A 99 2.52 -16.26 4.00
C CYS A 99 2.71 -17.49 3.10
N ALA A 100 3.50 -18.48 3.52
CA ALA A 100 3.65 -19.74 2.80
C ALA A 100 2.35 -20.56 2.81
N ASP A 101 1.67 -20.62 3.97
CA ASP A 101 0.37 -21.28 4.10
C ASP A 101 -0.70 -20.62 3.21
N PHE A 102 -0.65 -19.30 3.02
CA PHE A 102 -1.55 -18.61 2.07
C PHE A 102 -1.36 -19.06 0.61
N GLN A 103 -0.16 -19.48 0.21
CA GLN A 103 0.11 -19.93 -1.16
C GLN A 103 -0.48 -21.32 -1.44
N THR A 104 -0.74 -22.11 -0.41
CA THR A 104 -1.27 -23.48 -0.53
C THR A 104 -2.81 -23.53 -0.50
N LEU A 105 -3.47 -22.38 -0.29
CA LEU A 105 -4.92 -22.28 -0.34
C LEU A 105 -5.40 -22.20 -1.81
N ASP A 106 -6.24 -23.15 -2.23
CA ASP A 106 -6.84 -23.23 -3.58
C ASP A 106 -7.84 -22.10 -3.92
N GLY A 107 -7.86 -21.02 -3.12
CA GLY A 107 -8.65 -19.83 -3.37
C GLY A 107 -8.35 -18.77 -2.32
N LEU A 108 -7.79 -17.63 -2.74
CA LEU A 108 -7.65 -16.48 -1.86
C LEU A 108 -9.04 -15.86 -1.60
N PRO A 109 -9.49 -15.71 -0.33
CA PRO A 109 -10.84 -15.25 0.00
C PRO A 109 -11.09 -13.75 -0.27
N PHE A 110 -10.14 -13.05 -0.89
CA PHE A 110 -10.20 -11.61 -1.08
C PHE A 110 -10.31 -11.26 -2.57
N HIS A 111 -11.54 -11.01 -3.02
CA HIS A 111 -11.78 -10.40 -4.32
C HIS A 111 -11.57 -8.89 -4.24
N ILE A 112 -10.56 -8.37 -4.94
CA ILE A 112 -10.42 -6.93 -5.16
C ILE A 112 -11.52 -6.50 -6.13
N LYS A 113 -12.66 -6.01 -5.61
CA LYS A 113 -13.81 -5.56 -6.42
C LYS A 113 -13.48 -4.42 -7.41
N ARG A 114 -12.29 -3.79 -7.33
CA ARG A 114 -11.93 -2.58 -8.09
C ARG A 114 -11.05 -2.79 -9.33
N PHE A 115 -10.57 -4.01 -9.60
CA PHE A 115 -9.88 -4.37 -10.85
C PHE A 115 -10.72 -5.31 -11.72
N ARG A 116 -12.05 -5.14 -11.72
CA ARG A 116 -12.88 -5.73 -12.77
C ARG A 116 -12.59 -4.91 -14.04
N GLN A 117 -11.68 -5.39 -14.87
CA GLN A 117 -11.72 -5.02 -16.29
C GLN A 117 -13.04 -5.53 -16.85
N GLU A 118 -13.70 -4.68 -17.63
CA GLU A 118 -14.68 -5.12 -18.61
C GLU A 118 -14.10 -6.24 -19.48
#